data_AF-A0A699X7C7-F1
#
_entry.id   AF-A0A699X7C7-F1
#
_cell.length_a   1.000
_cell.length_b   1.000
_cell.length_c   1.000
_cell.angle_alpha   90.00
_cell.angle_beta   90.00
_cell.angle_gamma   90.00
#
_symmetry.space_group_name_H-M   'P 1'
#
loop_
_entity.id
_entity.type
_entity.pdbx_description
1 polymer ?
#
loop_
_entity_poly.entity_id
_entity_poly.type
_entity_poly.pdbx_seq_one_letter_code
_entity_poly.pdbx_strand_id
1 'polypeptide(L)' 'MTAQGDGAQSVGEAIYRSGLPNMSVPACRSCHGAQAQGSGAIPRLAGQHARYLSQRLEVLAAT' A
#
# COMPACT_ATOMS: atom_id res chain seq x y z
N MET A 1 -10.33 -3.23 -19.58
CA MET A 1 -9.41 -2.35 -18.83
C MET A 1 -8.20 -3.17 -18.38
N THR A 2 -7.28 -3.44 -19.29
CA THR A 2 -5.97 -4.01 -18.92
C THR A 2 -5.09 -2.85 -18.48
N ALA A 3 -4.59 -2.88 -17.24
CA ALA A 3 -3.52 -1.97 -16.86
C ALA A 3 -2.24 -2.48 -17.56
N GLN A 4 -1.87 -1.86 -18.69
CA GLN A 4 -0.60 -2.11 -19.36
C GLN A 4 0.53 -1.74 -18.40
N GLY A 5 1.28 -2.76 -17.95
CA GLY A 5 2.50 -2.61 -17.18
C GLY A 5 3.71 -2.62 -18.12
N ASP A 6 4.12 -1.43 -18.55
CA ASP A 6 5.41 -1.23 -19.20
C ASP A 6 6.52 -1.27 -18.14
N GLY A 7 6.89 -2.48 -17.70
CA GLY A 7 8.20 -2.85 -17.12
C GLY A 7 8.73 -2.12 -15.86
N ALA A 8 8.15 -1.00 -15.45
CA ALA A 8 8.59 -0.18 -14.34
C ALA A 8 7.55 -0.25 -13.22
N GLN A 9 7.97 -0.73 -12.05
CA GLN A 9 7.14 -0.71 -10.85
C GLN A 9 6.74 0.75 -10.54
N SER A 10 5.46 0.99 -10.24
CA SER A 10 5.03 2.32 -9.80
C SER A 10 5.65 2.67 -8.45
N VAL A 11 5.76 3.96 -8.13
CA VAL A 11 6.24 4.42 -6.81
C VAL A 11 5.41 3.81 -5.68
N GLY A 12 4.09 3.74 -5.86
CA GLY A 12 3.18 3.09 -4.89
C GLY A 12 3.49 1.62 -4.68
N GLU A 13 3.77 0.87 -5.76
CA GLU A 13 4.16 -0.54 -5.68
C GLU A 13 5.52 -0.72 -4.98
N ALA A 14 6.49 0.16 -5.27
CA ALA A 14 7.79 0.14 -4.61
C ALA A 14 7.68 0.35 -3.08
N ILE A 15 6.88 1.34 -2.66
CA ILE A 15 6.59 1.61 -1.24
C ILE A 15 5.85 0.42 -0.62
N TYR A 16 4.86 -0.14 -1.32
CA TYR A 16 4.10 -1.28 -0.84
C TYR A 16 4.98 -2.50 -0.53
N ARG A 17 5.94 -2.77 -1.42
CA ARG A 17 6.82 -3.94 -1.32
C ARG A 17 7.99 -3.75 -0.36
N SER A 18 8.55 -2.55 -0.29
CA SER A 18 9.85 -2.30 0.36
C SER A 18 9.78 -1.28 1.51
N GLY A 19 8.68 -0.55 1.65
CA GLY A 19 8.57 0.55 2.62
C GLY A 19 9.43 1.75 2.24
N LEU A 20 9.62 2.66 3.21
CA LEU A 20 10.50 3.83 3.12
C LEU A 20 11.42 3.83 4.34
N PRO A 21 12.58 3.15 4.29
CA PRO A 21 13.46 2.98 5.45
C PRO A 21 14.00 4.31 5.99
N ASN A 22 14.27 5.27 5.11
CA ASN A 22 14.73 6.62 5.48
C ASN A 22 13.67 7.43 6.23
N MET A 23 12.41 6.98 6.21
CA MET A 23 11.26 7.61 6.88
C MET A 23 10.66 6.68 7.94
N SER A 24 11.35 5.59 8.30
CA SER A 24 10.88 4.58 9.26
C SER A 24 9.52 3.97 8.90
N VAL A 25 9.16 3.92 7.62
CA VAL A 25 7.93 3.28 7.16
C VAL A 25 8.25 1.83 6.75
N PRO A 26 7.70 0.82 7.46
CA PRO A 26 7.92 -0.58 7.09
C PRO A 26 7.20 -0.92 5.78
N ALA A 27 7.64 -2.00 5.12
CA ALA A 27 6.97 -2.51 3.93
C ALA A 27 5.51 -2.88 4.22
N CYS A 28 4.56 -2.26 3.52
CA CYS A 28 3.13 -2.46 3.75
C CYS A 28 2.70 -3.93 3.64
N ARG A 29 3.35 -4.67 2.72
CA ARG A 29 3.08 -6.09 2.48
C ARG A 29 3.36 -6.99 3.68
N SER A 30 4.17 -6.55 4.66
CA SER A 30 4.54 -7.37 5.83
C SER A 30 3.32 -7.70 6.68
N CYS A 31 2.35 -6.79 6.74
CA CYS A 31 1.08 -6.99 7.45
C CYS A 31 -0.08 -7.21 6.47
N HIS A 32 -0.15 -6.43 5.38
CA HIS A 32 -1.30 -6.46 4.46
C HIS A 32 -1.24 -7.59 3.41
N GLY A 33 -0.18 -8.39 3.39
CA GLY A 33 0.00 -9.54 2.50
C GLY A 33 0.62 -9.19 1.16
N ALA A 34 1.07 -10.19 0.39
CA ALA A 34 1.78 -9.96 -0.87
C ALA A 34 0.95 -9.22 -1.95
N GLN A 35 -0.37 -9.38 -1.91
CA GLN A 35 -1.31 -8.81 -2.88
C GLN A 35 -2.26 -7.82 -2.20
N ALA A 36 -1.91 -7.24 -1.05
CA ALA A 36 -2.79 -6.35 -0.30
C ALA A 36 -4.14 -6.95 0.11
N GLN A 37 -4.19 -8.27 0.27
CA GLN A 37 -5.39 -9.01 0.60
C GLN A 37 -5.86 -8.85 2.06
N GLY A 38 -4.97 -8.42 2.96
CA GLY A 38 -5.24 -8.37 4.40
C GLY A 38 -5.33 -9.76 5.05
N SER A 39 -5.47 -9.80 6.37
CA SER A 39 -5.69 -11.03 7.14
C SER A 39 -6.17 -10.70 8.57
N GLY A 40 -7.25 -11.35 9.03
CA GLY A 40 -7.79 -11.13 10.37
C GLY A 40 -8.13 -9.66 10.63
N ALA A 41 -7.48 -9.06 11.63
CA ALA A 41 -7.64 -7.65 11.96
C ALA A 41 -6.94 -6.68 10.98
N ILE A 42 -6.06 -7.18 10.10
CA ILE A 42 -5.36 -6.35 9.12
C ILE A 42 -6.26 -6.18 7.87
N PRO A 43 -6.66 -4.94 7.52
CA PRO A 43 -7.62 -4.72 6.46
C PRO A 43 -7.04 -4.96 5.07
N ARG A 44 -7.92 -5.33 4.14
CA ARG A 44 -7.63 -5.42 2.71
C ARG A 44 -7.46 -4.03 2.10
N LEU A 45 -6.40 -3.84 1.31
CA LEU A 45 -6.17 -2.61 0.53
C LEU A 45 -6.38 -2.84 -0.98
N ALA A 46 -6.28 -4.08 -1.44
CA ALA A 46 -6.46 -4.43 -2.85
C ALA A 46 -7.86 -4.09 -3.37
N GLY A 47 -7.92 -3.23 -4.39
CA GLY A 47 -9.16 -2.75 -4.99
C GLY A 47 -9.83 -1.60 -4.25
N GLN A 48 -9.20 -1.06 -3.20
CA GLN A 48 -9.72 0.11 -2.51
C GLN A 48 -9.59 1.37 -3.37
N HIS A 49 -10.52 2.31 -3.20
CA HIS A 49 -10.48 3.59 -3.88
C HIS A 49 -9.26 4.40 -3.44
N ALA A 50 -8.53 4.98 -4.41
CA ALA A 50 -7.35 5.78 -4.14
C ALA A 50 -7.61 6.92 -3.14
N ARG A 51 -8.75 7.63 -3.28
CA ARG A 51 -9.16 8.69 -2.34
C ARG A 51 -9.34 8.17 -0.91
N TYR A 52 -9.89 6.96 -0.75
CA TYR A 52 -10.07 6.40 0.58
C TYR A 52 -8.72 6.07 1.22
N LEU A 53 -7.80 5.45 0.45
CA LEU A 53 -6.46 5.13 0.95
C LEU A 53 -5.69 6.38 1.35
N SER A 54 -5.73 7.45 0.55
CA SER A 54 -5.04 8.72 0.88
C SER A 54 -5.59 9.32 2.17
N GLN A 55 -6.91 9.42 2.31
CA GLN A 55 -7.55 9.94 3.52
C GLN A 55 -7.20 9.11 4.76
N ARG A 56 -7.12 7.78 4.65
CA ARG A 56 -6.75 6.94 5.79
C ARG A 56 -5.30 7.11 6.20
N LEU A 57 -4.39 7.31 5.24
CA LEU A 57 -2.98 7.59 5.53
C LEU A 57 -2.81 8.98 6.17
N GLU A 58 -3.57 9.99 5.73
CA GLU A 58 -3.59 11.32 6.35
C GLU A 58 -4.05 11.25 7.80
N VAL A 59 -5.15 10.54 8.08
CA VAL A 59 -5.65 10.35 9.45
C VAL A 59 -4.65 9.58 10.30
N LEU A 60 -4.02 8.54 9.76
CA LEU A 60 -3.01 7.75 10.48
C LEU A 60 -1.75 8.56 10.81
N ALA A 61 -1.33 9.46 9.92
CA ALA A 61 -0.15 10.30 10.17
C ALA A 61 -0.41 11.42 11.20
N ALA A 62 -1.68 11.73 11.47
CA ALA A 62 -2.10 12.76 12.42
C ALA A 62 -2.36 12.23 13.85
N THR A 63 -2.16 10.94 14.08
CA THR A 63 -2.32 10.28 15.39
C THR A 63 -0.98 9.84 15.95
#